data_AF-A1CEA8-F1
#
_entry.id   AF-A1CEA8-F1
#
_cell.length_a   1.000
_cell.length_b   1.000
_cell.length_c   1.000
_cell.angle_alpha   90.00
_cell.angle_beta   90.00
_cell.angle_gamma   90.00
#
_symmetry.space_group_name_H-M   'P 1'
#
loop_
_entity.id
_entity.type
_entity.pdbx_description
1 polymer ?
#
loop_
_entity_poly.entity_id
_entity_poly.type
_entity_poly.pdbx_seq_one_letter_code
_entity_poly.pdbx_strand_id
1 'polypeptide(L)'
;MPGENDDPRSRIHTIPQPSNPTVMSSKSTAQRLPPPEKPEAIRTRFKVIAAFWAVVIFLGFPIWWKTTSIYRAHLPLQEMVDWADGKTCRPVFPLEIRLEAPYMQRSEAQHLLRTTQHTLDDHNEFSAHHLRLKLAEDTASPEDNANVQAQPTPDGLGKADTALTVRLLPQDDLTAPKAELHAETTQLDVMYPPSQVPAPSSSNPPLSAYIAGELQNLFTEEKATIAQILSDSNLGGANTNAPASSNNQQPSAVLNSISPQLAESISRRLRRSMKYAETYHLAFSLFTPGSEPSSWDIQAAVEEYISPLLQALAPISNFTVDTQVQLYATFSPTAPLPEYDETQAAWTLKKEDLSAFINAAEWPLSPSIGNGPTINFILYVPTPSQSPMLVKESGATSWIIPQWGGVFLLNPPLSTVNDNPSNPAHLSKEALRAAFLTFSHQLLTLLGVPTTPTSLPFRLQTLIRIRAATLLLSASSTMGSLARLTESLPSIPIPANVAASVSATLSHLTSACTHLRDGRFEAALASARVAETEAERSFFEKTMVGQMYFPDEHKVAVYLPLLGPVGVPLLVGLLKEVKRLVAEWKARRAIRS
;
A
#
# COMPACT_ATOMS: atom_id res chain seq x y z
N MET A 1 -24.55 39.18 37.11
CA MET A 1 -25.47 38.87 38.24
C MET A 1 -24.73 37.88 39.14
N PRO A 2 -24.43 38.20 40.40
CA PRO A 2 -24.51 39.48 41.14
C PRO A 2 -23.11 40.16 41.17
N GLY A 3 -22.89 41.44 41.46
CA GLY A 3 -23.72 42.44 42.13
C GLY A 3 -23.11 42.74 43.50
N GLU A 4 -22.26 43.76 43.64
CA GLU A 4 -22.15 44.50 44.91
C GLU A 4 -21.62 45.92 44.66
N ASN A 5 -22.32 46.87 45.29
CA ASN A 5 -22.33 48.30 45.09
C ASN A 5 -21.68 48.99 46.30
N ASP A 6 -21.33 50.26 46.09
CA ASP A 6 -21.39 51.36 47.08
C ASP A 6 -20.31 51.48 48.19
N ASP A 7 -19.37 52.41 47.90
CA ASP A 7 -18.86 53.47 48.80
C ASP A 7 -20.07 54.33 49.32
N PRO A 8 -20.06 55.13 50.44
CA PRO A 8 -19.03 56.16 50.73
C PRO A 8 -18.90 56.73 52.19
N ARG A 9 -18.02 57.75 52.35
CA ARG A 9 -17.99 58.85 53.38
C ARG A 9 -17.53 58.46 54.81
N SER A 10 -16.73 59.21 55.58
CA SER A 10 -16.26 60.61 55.54
C SER A 10 -15.30 60.94 56.72
N ARG A 11 -14.65 62.12 56.66
CA ARG A 11 -14.06 62.99 57.72
C ARG A 11 -12.52 63.02 57.79
N ILE A 12 -11.86 64.01 57.18
CA ILE A 12 -11.65 65.46 57.52
C ILE A 12 -10.43 65.67 58.43
N HIS A 13 -9.45 66.44 57.92
CA HIS A 13 -8.63 67.51 58.56
C HIS A 13 -7.25 67.58 57.86
N THR A 14 -6.61 68.70 57.53
CA THR A 14 -6.92 70.14 57.42
C THR A 14 -5.78 70.72 56.58
N ILE A 15 -6.07 71.67 55.69
CA ILE A 15 -5.08 72.48 54.96
C ILE A 15 -4.64 73.64 55.88
N PRO A 16 -3.45 74.23 55.69
CA PRO A 16 -3.50 75.60 55.21
C PRO A 16 -2.50 75.88 54.07
N GLN A 17 -3.04 76.55 53.06
CA GLN A 17 -2.37 77.34 52.03
C GLN A 17 -1.62 78.51 52.69
N PRO A 18 -0.67 79.14 51.99
CA PRO A 18 -1.07 80.43 51.44
C PRO A 18 -0.47 80.80 50.06
N SER A 19 -1.22 81.72 49.45
CA SER A 19 -0.80 82.85 48.61
C SER A 19 -0.45 82.65 47.12
N ASN A 20 -1.15 83.48 46.36
CA ASN A 20 -1.22 83.65 44.92
C ASN A 20 -0.18 84.69 44.41
N PRO A 21 -0.12 85.04 43.11
CA PRO A 21 1.11 85.20 42.35
C PRO A 21 1.67 86.63 42.32
N THR A 22 2.94 86.78 41.95
CA THR A 22 3.48 88.07 41.49
C THR A 22 4.47 87.86 40.35
N VAL A 23 4.35 88.76 39.38
CA VAL A 23 4.89 88.77 38.02
C VAL A 23 6.34 89.31 37.99
N MET A 24 7.11 88.77 37.03
CA MET A 24 8.36 89.28 36.43
C MET A 24 9.59 89.56 37.32
N SER A 25 10.64 88.76 37.15
CA SER A 25 11.94 89.29 36.70
C SER A 25 12.80 88.20 36.08
N SER A 26 13.25 88.49 34.86
CA SER A 26 14.08 87.69 33.98
C SER A 26 15.44 87.30 34.60
N LYS A 27 15.74 86.00 34.67
CA LYS A 27 17.12 85.50 34.51
C LYS A 27 17.11 84.22 33.70
N SER A 28 17.69 84.31 32.51
CA SER A 28 17.94 83.19 31.60
C SER A 28 18.85 82.16 32.25
N THR A 29 18.32 81.00 32.62
CA THR A 29 19.13 79.79 32.82
C THR A 29 19.42 79.19 31.46
N ALA A 30 20.53 79.62 30.86
CA ALA A 30 21.10 79.00 29.68
C ALA A 30 21.27 77.50 29.94
N GLN A 31 20.52 76.67 29.22
CA GLN A 31 20.81 75.26 29.09
C GLN A 31 22.24 75.15 28.54
N ARG A 32 23.18 74.68 29.37
CA ARG A 32 24.50 74.26 28.89
C ARG A 32 24.28 73.11 27.91
N LEU A 33 24.31 73.43 26.62
CA LEU A 33 24.54 72.45 25.58
C LEU A 33 25.84 71.70 25.93
N PRO A 34 25.87 70.36 25.89
CA PRO A 34 27.11 69.62 26.13
C PRO A 34 28.19 70.09 25.13
N PRO A 35 29.47 70.09 25.53
CA PRO A 35 30.57 70.55 24.69
C PRO A 35 30.59 69.78 23.36
N PRO A 36 30.96 70.43 22.23
CA PRO A 36 31.02 69.77 20.93
C PRO A 36 31.96 68.55 20.99
N GLU A 37 31.46 67.40 20.57
CA GLU A 37 32.22 66.15 20.56
C GLU A 37 33.52 66.32 19.77
N LYS A 38 34.65 65.86 20.34
CA LYS A 38 35.95 65.89 19.68
C LYS A 38 35.91 65.03 18.41
N PRO A 39 36.51 65.46 17.28
CA PRO A 39 36.47 64.72 16.01
C PRO A 39 37.09 63.32 16.08
N GLU A 40 37.98 63.08 17.05
CA GLU A 40 38.58 61.78 17.31
C GLU A 40 37.60 60.79 17.93
N ALA A 41 36.78 61.24 18.90
CA ALA A 41 35.75 60.43 19.54
C ALA A 41 34.65 60.02 18.54
N ILE A 42 34.40 60.88 17.56
CA ILE A 42 33.48 60.63 16.47
C ILE A 42 34.01 59.54 15.52
N ARG A 43 35.29 59.62 15.13
CA ARG A 43 35.93 58.59 14.28
C ARG A 43 36.04 57.25 14.98
N THR A 44 36.32 57.22 16.28
CA THR A 44 36.35 55.96 17.05
C THR A 44 34.97 55.37 17.19
N ARG A 45 33.92 56.17 17.46
CA ARG A 45 32.53 55.71 17.48
C ARG A 45 32.11 55.09 16.14
N PHE A 46 32.43 55.72 15.01
CA PHE A 46 32.17 55.13 13.69
C PHE A 46 32.90 53.81 13.50
N LYS A 47 34.20 53.74 13.85
CA LYS A 47 34.98 52.50 13.76
C LYS A 47 34.40 51.38 14.64
N VAL A 48 33.94 51.69 15.84
CA VAL A 48 33.31 50.72 16.76
C VAL A 48 31.97 50.23 16.20
N ILE A 49 31.11 51.13 15.73
CA ILE A 49 29.82 50.76 15.11
C ILE A 49 30.06 49.93 13.84
N ALA A 50 31.00 50.34 12.99
CA ALA A 50 31.36 49.62 11.78
C ALA A 50 31.96 48.23 12.07
N ALA A 51 32.81 48.10 13.09
CA ALA A 51 33.35 46.82 13.54
C ALA A 51 32.24 45.90 14.07
N PHE A 52 31.28 46.43 14.82
CA PHE A 52 30.14 45.65 15.31
C PHE A 52 29.26 45.14 14.17
N TRP A 53 28.94 46.00 13.20
CA TRP A 53 28.19 45.60 12.01
C TRP A 53 28.96 44.62 11.12
N ALA A 54 30.29 44.75 11.02
CA ALA A 54 31.12 43.77 10.34
C ALA A 54 31.02 42.39 11.00
N VAL A 55 31.08 42.31 12.34
CA VAL A 55 30.90 41.04 13.05
C VAL A 55 29.48 40.49 12.85
N VAL A 56 28.45 41.32 12.95
CA VAL A 56 27.06 40.89 12.73
C VAL A 56 26.84 40.36 11.31
N ILE A 57 27.40 41.01 10.29
CA ILE A 57 27.19 40.63 8.88
C ILE A 57 28.07 39.44 8.48
N PHE A 58 29.34 39.41 8.88
CA PHE A 58 30.29 38.38 8.43
C PHE A 58 30.35 37.14 9.33
N LEU A 59 30.00 37.26 10.61
CA LEU A 59 29.97 36.15 11.57
C LEU A 59 28.56 35.85 12.06
N GLY A 60 27.85 36.87 12.57
CA GLY A 60 26.55 36.69 13.22
C GLY A 60 25.49 36.11 12.28
N PHE A 61 25.28 36.75 11.13
CA PHE A 61 24.27 36.34 10.16
C PHE A 61 24.56 34.98 9.52
N PRO A 62 25.78 34.65 9.06
CA PRO A 62 26.07 33.32 8.50
C PRO A 62 25.96 32.19 9.52
N ILE A 63 26.42 32.42 10.76
CA ILE A 63 26.28 31.43 11.84
C ILE A 63 24.80 31.25 12.19
N TRP A 64 24.07 32.35 12.41
CA TRP A 64 22.65 32.30 12.69
C TRP A 64 21.90 31.55 11.59
N TRP A 65 22.07 31.95 10.33
CA TRP A 65 21.43 31.31 9.17
C TRP A 65 21.73 29.81 9.10
N LYS A 66 22.99 29.40 9.29
CA LYS A 66 23.38 27.99 9.27
C LYS A 66 22.83 27.20 10.46
N THR A 67 22.70 27.82 11.63
CA THR A 67 22.17 27.17 12.84
C THR A 67 20.64 27.14 12.90
N THR A 68 19.96 28.04 12.18
CA THR A 68 18.49 28.10 12.12
C THR A 68 17.90 27.49 10.85
N SER A 69 18.74 27.19 9.85
CA SER A 69 18.35 26.44 8.65
C SER A 69 18.10 24.98 8.99
N ILE A 70 17.00 24.46 8.46
CA ILE A 70 16.64 23.05 8.59
C ILE A 70 17.43 22.26 7.54
N TYR A 71 18.07 21.16 7.95
CA TYR A 71 18.76 20.28 7.02
C TYR A 71 17.75 19.60 6.08
N ARG A 72 18.04 19.66 4.77
CA ARG A 72 17.20 19.08 3.73
C ARG A 72 18.07 18.40 2.69
N ALA A 73 17.99 17.07 2.61
CA ALA A 73 18.62 16.31 1.55
C ALA A 73 17.97 16.60 0.18
N HIS A 74 18.77 16.54 -0.87
CA HIS A 74 18.29 16.71 -2.24
C HIS A 74 17.56 15.44 -2.70
N LEU A 75 16.36 15.60 -3.24
CA LEU A 75 15.56 14.50 -3.81
C LEU A 75 15.37 14.72 -5.32
N PRO A 76 15.37 13.65 -6.14
CA PRO A 76 15.13 13.72 -7.57
C PRO A 76 13.62 13.88 -7.87
N LEU A 77 13.06 15.05 -7.54
CA LEU A 77 11.61 15.32 -7.58
C LEU A 77 10.98 15.05 -8.96
N GLN A 78 11.66 15.47 -10.03
CA GLN A 78 11.18 15.26 -11.39
C GLN A 78 11.05 13.77 -11.73
N GLU A 79 12.05 12.97 -11.36
CA GLU A 79 12.03 11.52 -11.59
C GLU A 79 10.90 10.84 -10.80
N MET A 80 10.71 11.24 -9.54
CA MET A 80 9.62 10.73 -8.69
C MET A 80 8.24 11.03 -9.29
N VAL A 81 8.04 12.23 -9.84
CA VAL A 81 6.79 12.61 -10.51
C VAL A 81 6.62 11.87 -11.84
N ASP A 82 7.69 11.69 -12.62
CA ASP A 82 7.63 10.97 -13.89
C ASP A 82 7.32 9.47 -13.71
N TRP A 83 7.77 8.87 -12.60
CA TRP A 83 7.32 7.54 -12.17
C TRP A 83 5.84 7.51 -11.81
N ALA A 84 5.38 8.45 -10.99
CA ALA A 84 3.97 8.54 -10.57
C ALA A 84 3.01 8.79 -11.75
N ASP A 85 3.44 9.57 -12.74
CA ASP A 85 2.68 9.86 -13.96
C ASP A 85 2.75 8.72 -15.00
N GLY A 86 3.47 7.63 -14.72
CA GLY A 86 3.60 6.49 -15.63
C GLY A 86 4.39 6.78 -16.92
N LYS A 87 5.25 7.81 -16.90
CA LYS A 87 6.12 8.16 -18.05
C LYS A 87 7.35 7.27 -18.13
N THR A 88 7.90 6.86 -16.99
CA THR A 88 9.14 6.06 -16.92
C THR A 88 8.90 4.58 -17.21
N CYS A 89 7.83 4.01 -16.64
CA CYS A 89 7.48 2.61 -16.80
C CYS A 89 6.02 2.45 -17.18
N ARG A 90 5.79 1.68 -18.26
CA ARG A 90 4.48 1.12 -18.57
C ARG A 90 4.59 -0.40 -18.42
N PRO A 91 3.95 -1.00 -17.42
CA PRO A 91 4.10 -2.43 -17.17
C PRO A 91 3.51 -3.23 -18.34
N VAL A 92 4.29 -4.21 -18.81
CA VAL A 92 3.90 -5.16 -19.85
C VAL A 92 4.10 -6.56 -19.30
N PHE A 93 3.21 -7.48 -19.65
CA PHE A 93 3.16 -8.86 -19.19
C PHE A 93 3.26 -9.79 -20.41
N PRO A 94 4.49 -10.10 -20.88
CA PRO A 94 4.71 -11.08 -21.92
C PRO A 94 4.68 -12.48 -21.30
N LEU A 95 3.52 -13.13 -21.34
CA LEU A 95 3.32 -14.47 -20.81
C LEU A 95 3.87 -15.49 -21.79
N GLU A 96 4.93 -16.19 -21.41
CA GLU A 96 5.49 -17.27 -22.21
C GLU A 96 4.64 -18.54 -22.07
N ILE A 97 4.07 -19.01 -23.17
CA ILE A 97 3.33 -20.27 -23.25
C ILE A 97 4.18 -21.28 -24.02
N ARG A 98 4.53 -22.38 -23.37
CA ARG A 98 5.33 -23.45 -23.97
C ARG A 98 4.41 -24.44 -24.67
N LEU A 99 4.68 -24.74 -25.94
CA LEU A 99 3.95 -25.73 -26.73
C LEU A 99 4.78 -27.01 -26.86
N GLU A 100 4.24 -28.12 -26.37
CA GLU A 100 4.82 -29.45 -26.46
C GLU A 100 4.01 -30.30 -27.45
N ALA A 101 4.65 -30.70 -28.55
CA ALA A 101 4.00 -31.45 -29.63
C ALA A 101 4.77 -32.75 -29.94
N PRO A 102 4.85 -33.71 -29.00
CA PRO A 102 5.74 -34.87 -29.11
C PRO A 102 5.41 -35.82 -30.27
N TYR A 103 4.17 -35.83 -30.75
CA TYR A 103 3.68 -36.73 -31.80
C TYR A 103 3.57 -36.06 -33.19
N MET A 104 3.96 -34.79 -33.31
CA MET A 104 3.82 -33.98 -34.52
C MET A 104 5.20 -33.69 -35.12
N GLN A 105 5.31 -33.58 -36.44
CA GLN A 105 6.58 -33.19 -37.06
C GLN A 105 6.94 -31.75 -36.68
N ARG A 106 8.22 -31.44 -36.47
CA ARG A 106 8.64 -30.08 -36.05
C ARG A 106 8.18 -28.98 -37.01
N SER A 107 8.15 -29.23 -38.32
CA SER A 107 7.66 -28.25 -39.32
C SER A 107 6.18 -27.96 -39.16
N GLU A 108 5.37 -28.99 -38.89
CA GLU A 108 3.93 -28.86 -38.65
C GLU A 108 3.68 -28.13 -37.33
N ALA A 109 4.42 -28.47 -36.28
CA ALA A 109 4.33 -27.81 -34.98
C ALA A 109 4.73 -26.32 -35.04
N GLN A 110 5.76 -25.97 -35.82
CA GLN A 110 6.15 -24.58 -36.07
C GLN A 110 5.08 -23.82 -36.87
N HIS A 111 4.48 -24.46 -37.87
CA HIS A 111 3.39 -23.87 -38.64
C HIS A 111 2.17 -23.62 -37.74
N LEU A 112 1.77 -24.61 -36.93
CA LEU A 112 0.71 -24.48 -35.93
C LEU A 112 1.02 -23.32 -34.97
N LEU A 113 2.22 -23.27 -34.39
CA LEU A 113 2.64 -22.20 -33.48
C LEU A 113 2.49 -20.81 -34.13
N ARG A 114 2.97 -20.63 -35.37
CA ARG A 114 2.87 -19.34 -36.08
C ARG A 114 1.41 -18.96 -36.33
N THR A 115 0.59 -19.89 -36.81
CA THR A 115 -0.83 -19.62 -37.08
C THR A 115 -1.61 -19.30 -35.80
N THR A 116 -1.38 -20.04 -34.71
CA THR A 116 -1.99 -19.77 -33.40
C THR A 116 -1.55 -18.43 -32.85
N GLN A 117 -0.25 -18.08 -32.96
CA GLN A 117 0.25 -16.77 -32.53
C GLN A 117 -0.39 -15.63 -33.33
N HIS A 118 -0.53 -15.78 -34.64
CA HIS A 118 -1.23 -14.79 -35.48
C HIS A 118 -2.68 -14.61 -35.04
N THR A 119 -3.41 -15.70 -34.83
CA THR A 119 -4.79 -15.64 -34.32
C THR A 119 -4.87 -14.98 -32.95
N LEU A 120 -3.91 -15.23 -32.05
CA LEU A 120 -3.87 -14.58 -30.73
C LEU A 120 -3.60 -13.08 -30.84
N ASP A 121 -2.65 -12.66 -31.68
CA ASP A 121 -2.29 -11.26 -31.87
C ASP A 121 -3.43 -10.47 -32.55
N ASP A 122 -4.13 -11.05 -33.52
CA ASP A 122 -5.28 -10.43 -34.21
C ASP A 122 -6.43 -10.07 -33.26
N HIS A 123 -6.67 -10.91 -32.25
CA HIS A 123 -7.73 -10.73 -31.27
C HIS A 123 -7.27 -9.97 -30.01
N ASN A 124 -5.97 -9.63 -29.89
CA ASN A 124 -5.46 -8.96 -28.71
C ASN A 124 -5.53 -7.43 -28.83
N GLU A 125 -6.57 -6.85 -28.25
CA GLU A 125 -6.73 -5.39 -28.14
C GLU A 125 -5.95 -4.78 -26.96
N PHE A 126 -5.35 -5.59 -26.09
CA PHE A 126 -4.68 -5.11 -24.88
C PHE A 126 -3.16 -5.27 -24.94
N SER A 127 -2.49 -4.19 -25.36
CA SER A 127 -1.02 -4.16 -25.50
C SER A 127 -0.21 -4.34 -24.20
N ALA A 128 -0.82 -4.26 -23.01
CA ALA A 128 -0.07 -4.56 -21.79
C ALA A 128 0.04 -6.07 -21.54
N HIS A 129 -0.87 -6.90 -22.05
CA HIS A 129 -0.94 -8.32 -21.74
C HIS A 129 -0.85 -9.16 -23.03
N HIS A 130 0.25 -9.86 -23.22
CA HIS A 130 0.50 -10.62 -24.43
C HIS A 130 0.81 -12.07 -24.12
N LEU A 131 0.18 -12.97 -24.88
CA LEU A 131 0.52 -14.39 -24.88
C LEU A 131 1.57 -14.64 -25.97
N ARG A 132 2.70 -15.22 -25.60
CA ARG A 132 3.82 -15.51 -26.50
C ARG A 132 4.11 -17.00 -26.52
N LEU A 133 3.75 -17.64 -27.62
CA LEU A 133 3.96 -19.07 -27.83
C LEU A 133 5.42 -19.36 -28.18
N LYS A 134 6.01 -20.37 -27.53
CA LYS A 134 7.32 -20.95 -27.88
C LYS A 134 7.22 -22.46 -27.96
N LEU A 135 7.87 -23.05 -28.96
CA LEU A 135 7.95 -24.50 -29.08
C LEU A 135 8.97 -25.03 -28.07
N ALA A 136 8.65 -26.12 -27.37
CA ALA A 136 9.63 -26.80 -26.52
C ALA A 136 10.79 -27.33 -27.39
N GLU A 137 12.03 -27.07 -26.98
CA GLU A 137 13.22 -27.66 -27.61
C GLU A 137 13.41 -29.10 -27.09
N ASP A 138 13.67 -30.07 -27.97
CA ASP A 138 13.90 -31.50 -27.62
C ASP A 138 15.15 -31.76 -26.73
N THR A 139 15.82 -30.72 -26.26
CA THR A 139 16.98 -30.80 -25.36
C THR A 139 16.60 -30.36 -23.94
N ALA A 140 15.73 -31.13 -23.29
CA ALA A 140 15.71 -31.22 -21.84
C ALA A 140 16.17 -32.64 -21.48
N SER A 141 17.44 -32.76 -21.12
CA SER A 141 17.97 -33.98 -20.49
C SER A 141 17.11 -34.36 -19.28
N PRO A 142 16.84 -35.64 -19.02
CA PRO A 142 15.85 -36.07 -18.02
C PRO A 142 16.24 -35.84 -16.55
N GLU A 143 17.32 -35.11 -16.27
CA GLU A 143 17.86 -34.94 -14.91
C GLU A 143 17.33 -33.69 -14.18
N ASP A 144 16.68 -32.74 -14.86
CA ASP A 144 16.20 -31.50 -14.22
C ASP A 144 14.81 -31.61 -13.57
N ASN A 145 14.11 -32.74 -13.71
CA ASN A 145 12.74 -32.92 -13.19
C ASN A 145 12.64 -33.69 -11.86
N ALA A 146 13.77 -33.99 -11.20
CA ALA A 146 13.76 -34.75 -9.93
C ALA A 146 13.98 -33.92 -8.66
N ASN A 147 14.35 -32.64 -8.75
CA ASN A 147 14.52 -31.79 -7.57
C ASN A 147 13.64 -30.53 -7.65
N VAL A 148 12.37 -30.68 -7.30
CA VAL A 148 11.52 -29.58 -6.83
C VAL A 148 11.98 -29.19 -5.42
N GLN A 149 13.16 -28.58 -5.35
CA GLN A 149 13.59 -27.71 -4.26
C GLN A 149 14.27 -26.54 -4.93
N ALA A 150 13.49 -25.49 -5.18
CA ALA A 150 13.99 -24.20 -5.64
C ALA A 150 14.87 -23.59 -4.53
N GLN A 151 16.16 -23.94 -4.52
CA GLN A 151 17.17 -23.06 -3.96
C GLN A 151 17.33 -21.88 -4.94
N PRO A 152 17.26 -20.62 -4.47
CA PRO A 152 17.54 -19.48 -5.31
C PRO A 152 19.05 -19.44 -5.59
N THR A 153 19.45 -19.81 -6.81
CA THR A 153 20.81 -19.50 -7.29
C THR A 153 20.97 -17.98 -7.44
N PRO A 154 22.03 -17.35 -6.91
CA PRO A 154 22.18 -15.89 -6.91
C PRO A 154 22.53 -15.25 -8.26
N ASP A 155 22.81 -16.02 -9.31
CA ASP A 155 23.28 -15.49 -10.60
C ASP A 155 22.20 -15.62 -11.68
N GLY A 156 21.31 -14.63 -11.73
CA GLY A 156 20.19 -14.51 -12.66
C GLY A 156 20.58 -14.11 -14.08
N LEU A 157 21.24 -15.01 -14.83
CA LEU A 157 21.11 -15.05 -16.30
C LEU A 157 19.91 -15.96 -16.65
N GLY A 158 18.72 -15.59 -16.17
CA GLY A 158 17.54 -16.47 -16.14
C GLY A 158 16.58 -16.26 -17.31
N LYS A 159 16.15 -17.36 -17.93
CA LYS A 159 15.07 -17.43 -18.93
C LYS A 159 13.76 -16.87 -18.36
N ALA A 160 12.85 -16.43 -19.24
CA ALA A 160 11.52 -15.94 -18.83
C ALA A 160 10.70 -17.05 -18.14
N ASP A 161 9.82 -16.64 -17.22
CA ASP A 161 8.97 -17.57 -16.49
C ASP A 161 7.92 -18.17 -17.45
N THR A 162 7.78 -19.50 -17.44
CA THR A 162 6.76 -20.18 -18.24
C THR A 162 5.41 -20.09 -17.53
N ALA A 163 4.44 -19.42 -18.15
CA ALA A 163 3.11 -19.18 -17.58
C ALA A 163 2.16 -20.38 -17.76
N LEU A 164 2.31 -21.12 -18.86
CA LEU A 164 1.50 -22.31 -19.16
C LEU A 164 2.25 -23.24 -20.11
N THR A 165 2.17 -24.54 -19.87
CA THR A 165 2.63 -25.57 -20.82
C THR A 165 1.42 -26.19 -21.50
N VAL A 166 1.34 -26.10 -22.82
CA VAL A 166 0.29 -26.70 -23.64
C VAL A 166 0.85 -27.96 -24.28
N ARG A 167 0.29 -29.12 -23.95
CA ARG A 167 0.71 -30.41 -24.50
C ARG A 167 -0.32 -30.92 -25.51
N LEU A 168 0.13 -31.18 -26.73
CA LEU A 168 -0.72 -31.67 -27.82
C LEU A 168 -0.71 -33.20 -27.87
N LEU A 169 -1.88 -33.81 -27.73
CA LEU A 169 -2.07 -35.26 -27.73
C LEU A 169 -3.01 -35.69 -28.87
N PRO A 170 -2.58 -36.58 -29.78
CA PRO A 170 -3.48 -37.11 -30.80
C PRO A 170 -4.48 -38.10 -30.18
N GLN A 171 -5.75 -38.01 -30.56
CA GLN A 171 -6.81 -38.94 -30.12
C GLN A 171 -7.81 -39.21 -31.26
N ASP A 172 -7.96 -40.49 -31.64
CA ASP A 172 -8.73 -40.91 -32.83
C ASP A 172 -10.25 -40.84 -32.65
N ASP A 173 -10.76 -40.98 -31.42
CA ASP A 173 -12.20 -41.06 -31.12
C ASP A 173 -12.92 -39.69 -31.08
N LEU A 174 -12.20 -38.59 -31.36
CA LEU A 174 -12.72 -37.24 -31.26
C LEU A 174 -13.19 -36.67 -32.60
N THR A 175 -14.36 -36.03 -32.62
CA THR A 175 -14.85 -35.26 -33.76
C THR A 175 -14.38 -33.81 -33.75
N ALA A 176 -14.04 -33.28 -32.57
CA ALA A 176 -13.58 -31.92 -32.32
C ALA A 176 -12.48 -31.94 -31.24
N PRO A 177 -11.56 -30.96 -31.26
CA PRO A 177 -10.51 -30.88 -30.25
C PRO A 177 -11.10 -30.58 -28.87
N LYS A 178 -10.45 -31.09 -27.82
CA LYS A 178 -10.85 -30.91 -26.42
C LYS A 178 -9.63 -30.49 -25.60
N ALA A 179 -9.82 -29.59 -24.64
CA ALA A 179 -8.79 -29.15 -23.72
C ALA A 179 -9.12 -29.56 -22.28
N GLU A 180 -8.09 -29.96 -21.52
CA GLU A 180 -8.18 -30.31 -20.10
C GLU A 180 -7.01 -29.69 -19.34
N LEU A 181 -7.33 -28.83 -18.36
CA LEU A 181 -6.35 -28.19 -17.49
C LEU A 181 -6.12 -29.06 -16.26
N HIS A 182 -4.87 -29.37 -15.97
CA HIS A 182 -4.49 -30.12 -14.77
C HIS A 182 -4.74 -29.31 -13.50
N ALA A 183 -5.27 -29.95 -12.45
CA ALA A 183 -5.60 -29.26 -11.20
C ALA A 183 -4.36 -28.81 -10.40
N GLU A 184 -3.30 -29.61 -10.45
CA GLU A 184 -2.10 -29.46 -9.60
C GLU A 184 -0.87 -28.92 -10.35
N THR A 185 -1.00 -28.60 -11.65
CA THR A 185 0.11 -28.09 -12.47
C THR A 185 -0.37 -26.97 -13.38
N THR A 186 0.56 -26.24 -14.00
CA THR A 186 0.27 -25.26 -15.06
C THR A 186 0.34 -25.90 -16.45
N GLN A 187 -0.26 -27.08 -16.60
CA GLN A 187 -0.29 -27.84 -17.85
C GLN A 187 -1.71 -27.93 -18.40
N LEU A 188 -1.85 -27.61 -19.68
CA LEU A 188 -3.08 -27.75 -20.46
C LEU A 188 -2.86 -28.85 -21.51
N ASP A 189 -3.59 -29.95 -21.40
CA ASP A 189 -3.60 -30.99 -22.43
C ASP A 189 -4.66 -30.66 -23.48
N VAL A 190 -4.25 -30.61 -24.74
CA VAL A 190 -5.16 -30.42 -25.88
C VAL A 190 -5.16 -31.70 -26.70
N MET A 191 -6.28 -32.42 -26.63
CA MET A 191 -6.52 -33.60 -27.44
C MET A 191 -7.09 -33.19 -28.79
N TYR A 192 -6.48 -33.65 -29.88
CA TYR A 192 -6.88 -33.30 -31.23
C TYR A 192 -7.04 -34.56 -32.11
N PRO A 193 -8.00 -34.57 -33.04
CA PRO A 193 -8.09 -35.64 -34.03
C PRO A 193 -6.97 -35.50 -35.07
N PRO A 194 -6.28 -36.59 -35.46
CA PRO A 194 -5.18 -36.52 -36.43
C PRO A 194 -5.57 -35.94 -37.79
N SER A 195 -6.85 -35.97 -38.14
CA SER A 195 -7.41 -35.36 -39.36
C SER A 195 -7.33 -33.83 -39.38
N GLN A 196 -7.13 -33.19 -38.22
CA GLN A 196 -7.04 -31.72 -38.08
C GLN A 196 -5.61 -31.20 -37.97
N VAL A 197 -4.59 -32.04 -38.23
CA VAL A 197 -3.20 -31.58 -38.33
C VAL A 197 -3.11 -30.55 -39.46
N PRO A 198 -2.58 -29.34 -39.21
CA PRO A 198 -2.54 -28.29 -40.22
C PRO A 198 -1.71 -28.69 -41.43
N ALA A 199 -2.31 -28.68 -42.62
CA ALA A 199 -1.53 -28.69 -43.86
C ALA A 199 -0.71 -27.39 -43.97
N PRO A 200 0.52 -27.43 -44.52
CA PRO A 200 1.41 -26.27 -44.59
C PRO A 200 0.90 -25.12 -45.48
N SER A 201 -0.19 -25.34 -46.24
CA SER A 201 -0.82 -24.33 -47.11
C SER A 201 -2.06 -23.67 -46.50
N SER A 202 -2.49 -24.08 -45.30
CA SER A 202 -3.71 -23.60 -44.65
C SER A 202 -3.42 -22.31 -43.86
N SER A 203 -4.11 -21.21 -44.18
CA SER A 203 -3.89 -19.93 -43.50
C SER A 203 -4.50 -19.86 -42.10
N ASN A 204 -5.61 -20.56 -41.83
CA ASN A 204 -6.32 -20.56 -40.55
C ASN A 204 -6.80 -21.99 -40.20
N PRO A 205 -5.92 -22.86 -39.68
CA PRO A 205 -6.31 -24.21 -39.31
C PRO A 205 -7.31 -24.20 -38.13
N PRO A 206 -8.31 -25.10 -38.10
CA PRO A 206 -9.30 -25.13 -37.03
C PRO A 206 -8.67 -25.38 -35.65
N LEU A 207 -7.58 -26.17 -35.61
CA LEU A 207 -6.84 -26.44 -34.38
C LEU A 207 -6.16 -25.18 -33.82
N SER A 208 -5.64 -24.27 -34.66
CA SER A 208 -5.02 -23.02 -34.16
C SER A 208 -6.07 -22.08 -33.58
N ALA A 209 -7.23 -21.96 -34.23
CA ALA A 209 -8.35 -21.17 -33.73
C ALA A 209 -8.88 -21.71 -32.39
N TYR A 210 -8.97 -23.04 -32.26
CA TYR A 210 -9.35 -23.68 -31.00
C TYR A 210 -8.37 -23.37 -29.86
N ILE A 211 -7.06 -23.63 -30.08
CA ILE A 211 -6.03 -23.37 -29.07
C ILE A 211 -6.01 -21.88 -28.69
N ALA A 212 -6.10 -20.97 -29.68
CA ALA A 212 -6.14 -19.54 -29.41
C ALA A 212 -7.36 -19.14 -28.55
N GLY A 213 -8.54 -19.70 -28.83
CA GLY A 213 -9.75 -19.46 -28.05
C GLY A 213 -9.65 -19.97 -26.61
N GLU A 214 -9.13 -21.18 -26.41
CA GLU A 214 -8.93 -21.75 -25.06
C GLU A 214 -7.93 -20.92 -24.25
N LEU A 215 -6.81 -20.53 -24.85
CA LEU A 215 -5.82 -19.67 -24.18
C LEU A 215 -6.41 -18.31 -23.82
N GLN A 216 -7.20 -17.69 -24.69
CA GLN A 216 -7.88 -16.45 -24.36
C GLN A 216 -8.83 -16.62 -23.19
N ASN A 217 -9.65 -17.68 -23.18
CA ASN A 217 -10.59 -17.96 -22.10
C ASN A 217 -9.87 -18.14 -20.76
N LEU A 218 -8.78 -18.89 -20.73
CA LEU A 218 -7.99 -19.13 -19.51
C LEU A 218 -7.41 -17.84 -18.91
N PHE A 219 -6.91 -16.93 -19.75
CA PHE A 219 -6.30 -15.67 -19.30
C PHE A 219 -7.27 -14.48 -19.27
N THR A 220 -8.57 -14.68 -19.55
CA THR A 220 -9.54 -13.57 -19.63
C THR A 220 -9.70 -12.85 -18.29
N GLU A 221 -9.82 -13.60 -17.18
CA GLU A 221 -9.95 -13.00 -15.84
C GLU A 221 -8.67 -12.24 -15.43
N GLU A 222 -7.49 -12.78 -15.75
CA GLU A 222 -6.22 -12.11 -15.50
C GLU A 222 -6.10 -10.81 -16.29
N LYS A 223 -6.35 -10.88 -17.61
CA LYS A 223 -6.35 -9.72 -18.52
C LYS A 223 -7.27 -8.62 -18.02
N ALA A 224 -8.49 -8.98 -17.63
CA ALA A 224 -9.49 -8.07 -17.09
C ALA A 224 -9.03 -7.41 -15.78
N THR A 225 -8.47 -8.19 -14.86
CA THR A 225 -8.00 -7.68 -13.56
C THR A 225 -6.83 -6.71 -13.74
N ILE A 226 -5.86 -7.03 -14.61
CA ILE A 226 -4.72 -6.15 -14.90
C ILE A 226 -5.19 -4.86 -15.60
N ALA A 227 -6.14 -4.95 -16.54
CA ALA A 227 -6.71 -3.77 -17.18
C ALA A 227 -7.36 -2.82 -16.16
N GLN A 228 -8.10 -3.35 -15.18
CA GLN A 228 -8.71 -2.56 -14.11
C GLN A 228 -7.67 -1.89 -13.20
N ILE A 229 -6.63 -2.62 -12.80
CA ILE A 229 -5.56 -2.07 -11.95
C ILE A 229 -4.84 -0.92 -12.66
N LEU A 230 -4.57 -1.09 -13.97
CA LEU A 230 -3.92 -0.05 -14.77
C LEU A 230 -4.86 1.14 -15.05
N SER A 231 -6.17 0.94 -15.19
CA SER A 231 -7.11 2.06 -15.32
C SER A 231 -7.21 2.89 -14.05
N ASP A 232 -7.25 2.25 -12.88
CA ASP A 232 -7.38 2.93 -11.58
C ASP A 232 -6.16 3.84 -11.31
N SER A 233 -4.97 3.42 -11.74
CA SER A 233 -3.76 4.24 -11.60
C SER A 233 -3.78 5.52 -12.46
N ASN A 234 -4.34 5.47 -13.67
CA ASN A 234 -4.40 6.62 -14.57
C ASN A 234 -5.36 7.73 -14.06
N LEU A 235 -6.31 7.40 -13.19
CA LEU A 235 -7.21 8.36 -12.55
C LEU A 235 -6.49 9.25 -11.52
N GLY A 236 -5.36 8.81 -10.96
CA GLY A 236 -4.52 9.58 -10.03
C GLY A 236 -3.68 10.68 -10.68
N GLY A 237 -3.59 10.70 -12.02
CA GLY A 237 -2.81 11.65 -12.83
C GLY A 237 -3.64 12.77 -13.49
N ALA A 238 -4.92 12.93 -13.14
CA ALA A 238 -5.92 13.76 -13.85
C ALA A 238 -5.65 15.28 -13.92
N ASN A 239 -4.48 15.78 -13.51
CA ASN A 239 -4.12 17.20 -13.61
C ASN A 239 -3.09 17.53 -14.70
N THR A 240 -2.76 16.61 -15.61
CA THR A 240 -1.90 16.96 -16.77
C THR A 240 -2.65 16.79 -18.09
N ASN A 241 -2.86 17.93 -18.77
CA ASN A 241 -3.32 18.01 -20.16
C ASN A 241 -2.24 17.47 -21.13
N ALA A 242 -1.87 16.20 -21.00
CA ALA A 242 -0.99 15.54 -21.96
C ALA A 242 -1.81 15.13 -23.19
N PRO A 243 -1.42 15.55 -24.41
CA PRO A 243 -2.14 15.15 -25.61
C PRO A 243 -2.08 13.63 -25.78
N ALA A 244 -3.24 13.03 -26.02
CA ALA A 244 -3.37 11.62 -26.33
C ALA A 244 -2.53 11.28 -27.57
N SER A 245 -1.38 10.62 -27.37
CA SER A 245 -0.61 10.06 -28.48
C SER A 245 -1.43 8.94 -29.15
N SER A 246 -1.58 9.05 -30.46
CA SER A 246 -2.55 8.35 -31.32
C SER A 246 -2.42 6.83 -31.49
N ASN A 247 -1.56 6.15 -30.71
CA ASN A 247 -1.38 4.68 -30.79
C ASN A 247 -1.71 3.94 -29.46
N ASN A 248 -2.31 4.61 -28.48
CA ASN A 248 -2.59 4.00 -27.17
C ASN A 248 -4.02 3.46 -27.11
N GLN A 249 -4.22 2.17 -27.39
CA GLN A 249 -5.46 1.48 -27.03
C GLN A 249 -5.58 1.45 -25.51
N GLN A 250 -6.63 2.10 -24.99
CA GLN A 250 -6.79 2.40 -23.57
C GLN A 250 -7.31 1.17 -22.80
N PRO A 251 -6.91 0.99 -21.51
CA PRO A 251 -7.50 -0.01 -20.62
C PRO A 251 -9.04 0.02 -20.57
N SER A 252 -9.64 1.19 -20.80
CA SER A 252 -11.08 1.41 -20.88
C SER A 252 -11.77 0.66 -22.02
N ALA A 253 -11.11 0.43 -23.16
CA ALA A 253 -11.70 -0.34 -24.27
C ALA A 253 -11.90 -1.82 -23.89
N VAL A 254 -10.89 -2.39 -23.22
CA VAL A 254 -10.93 -3.77 -22.71
C VAL A 254 -12.01 -3.93 -21.65
N LEU A 255 -12.12 -2.97 -20.72
CA LEU A 255 -13.17 -2.96 -19.69
C LEU A 255 -14.58 -2.91 -20.29
N ASN A 256 -14.76 -2.22 -21.41
CA ASN A 256 -16.04 -2.17 -22.13
C ASN A 256 -16.37 -3.46 -22.90
N SER A 257 -15.36 -4.24 -23.29
CA SER A 257 -15.54 -5.53 -23.98
C SER A 257 -15.84 -6.71 -23.04
N ILE A 258 -15.62 -6.53 -21.72
CA ILE A 258 -15.79 -7.60 -20.72
C ILE A 258 -17.25 -7.72 -20.31
N SER A 259 -17.70 -8.93 -19.98
CA SER A 259 -19.04 -9.15 -19.47
C SER A 259 -19.27 -8.41 -18.15
N PRO A 260 -20.44 -7.78 -17.93
CA PRO A 260 -20.70 -7.00 -16.71
C PRO A 260 -20.63 -7.86 -15.44
N GLN A 261 -20.95 -9.16 -15.55
CA GLN A 261 -20.85 -10.12 -14.45
C GLN A 261 -19.39 -10.36 -14.02
N LEU A 262 -18.45 -10.45 -14.97
CA LEU A 262 -17.03 -10.63 -14.65
C LEU A 262 -16.44 -9.35 -14.05
N ALA A 263 -16.82 -8.17 -14.56
CA ALA A 263 -16.40 -6.90 -13.97
C ALA A 263 -16.91 -6.74 -12.52
N GLU A 264 -18.15 -7.15 -12.25
CA GLU A 264 -18.69 -7.13 -10.89
C GLU A 264 -17.97 -8.13 -9.96
N SER A 265 -17.64 -9.33 -10.45
CA SER A 265 -16.92 -10.32 -9.63
C SER A 265 -15.50 -9.86 -9.29
N ILE A 266 -14.78 -9.27 -10.24
CA ILE A 266 -13.43 -8.70 -10.04
C ILE A 266 -13.49 -7.55 -9.04
N SER A 267 -14.38 -6.58 -9.24
CA SER A 267 -14.51 -5.44 -8.32
C SER A 267 -14.92 -5.87 -6.90
N ARG A 268 -15.82 -6.85 -6.77
CA ARG A 268 -16.21 -7.43 -5.50
C ARG A 268 -15.04 -8.15 -4.82
N ARG A 269 -14.23 -8.90 -5.57
CA ARG A 269 -13.01 -9.56 -5.06
C ARG A 269 -12.00 -8.52 -4.56
N LEU A 270 -11.67 -7.53 -5.38
CA LEU A 270 -10.69 -6.49 -5.03
C LEU A 270 -11.11 -5.72 -3.76
N ARG A 271 -12.40 -5.40 -3.60
CA ARG A 271 -12.92 -4.75 -2.39
C ARG A 271 -12.84 -5.63 -1.15
N ARG A 272 -13.05 -6.94 -1.31
CA ARG A 272 -13.00 -7.92 -0.20
C ARG A 272 -11.58 -8.29 0.21
N SER A 273 -10.65 -8.25 -0.74
CA SER A 273 -9.27 -8.62 -0.52
C SER A 273 -8.53 -7.62 0.36
N MET A 274 -7.60 -8.14 1.15
CA MET A 274 -6.67 -7.35 1.94
C MET A 274 -5.66 -6.66 1.03
N LYS A 275 -5.21 -5.47 1.46
CA LYS A 275 -4.02 -4.85 0.88
C LYS A 275 -2.84 -5.81 1.03
N TYR A 276 -1.91 -5.74 0.08
CA TYR A 276 -0.71 -6.54 0.14
C TYR A 276 0.07 -6.21 1.42
N ALA A 277 0.62 -7.23 2.06
CA ALA A 277 1.61 -7.11 3.13
C ALA A 277 2.69 -8.17 2.91
N GLU A 278 3.92 -7.84 3.28
CA GLU A 278 5.02 -8.80 3.22
C GLU A 278 4.79 -9.97 4.18
N THR A 279 4.27 -9.68 5.38
CA THR A 279 3.94 -10.69 6.40
C THR A 279 2.46 -10.57 6.79
N TYR A 280 1.77 -11.70 6.82
CA TYR A 280 0.40 -11.84 7.36
C TYR A 280 0.42 -12.71 8.61
N HIS A 281 -0.33 -12.30 9.63
CA HIS A 281 -0.52 -13.10 10.84
C HIS A 281 -1.87 -13.81 10.77
N LEU A 282 -1.91 -15.13 10.86
CA LEU A 282 -3.13 -15.93 10.83
C LEU A 282 -3.51 -16.33 12.26
N ALA A 283 -4.61 -15.81 12.78
CA ALA A 283 -5.09 -16.12 14.12
C ALA A 283 -6.28 -17.09 14.06
N PHE A 284 -6.09 -18.33 14.53
CA PHE A 284 -7.16 -19.32 14.64
C PHE A 284 -7.72 -19.35 16.07
N SER A 285 -8.98 -18.96 16.22
CA SER A 285 -9.61 -18.77 17.53
C SER A 285 -10.82 -19.68 17.70
N LEU A 286 -10.80 -20.54 18.72
CA LEU A 286 -11.96 -21.36 19.11
C LEU A 286 -12.78 -20.63 20.17
N PHE A 287 -14.00 -20.23 19.81
CA PHE A 287 -14.93 -19.50 20.69
C PHE A 287 -16.11 -20.40 21.08
N THR A 288 -16.38 -20.49 22.37
CA THR A 288 -17.57 -21.17 22.91
C THR A 288 -18.19 -20.33 24.02
N PRO A 289 -19.53 -20.20 24.09
CA PRO A 289 -20.23 -19.52 25.16
C PRO A 289 -20.20 -20.29 26.50
N GLY A 290 -19.80 -21.56 26.49
CA GLY A 290 -19.69 -22.40 27.68
C GLY A 290 -18.25 -22.72 28.07
N SER A 291 -18.08 -23.76 28.91
CA SER A 291 -16.79 -24.35 29.26
C SER A 291 -16.29 -25.38 28.25
N GLU A 292 -17.14 -25.82 27.33
CA GLU A 292 -16.87 -26.88 26.36
C GLU A 292 -17.23 -26.44 24.93
N PRO A 293 -16.41 -26.77 23.91
CA PRO A 293 -15.14 -27.48 23.99
C PRO A 293 -14.02 -26.63 24.60
N SER A 294 -13.15 -27.24 25.41
CA SER A 294 -12.01 -26.57 26.05
C SER A 294 -10.67 -26.82 25.35
N SER A 295 -10.61 -27.81 24.47
CA SER A 295 -9.41 -28.18 23.73
C SER A 295 -9.75 -28.70 22.34
N TRP A 296 -8.74 -28.69 21.47
CA TRP A 296 -8.86 -29.04 20.05
C TRP A 296 -7.50 -29.42 19.47
N ASP A 297 -7.47 -30.34 18.51
CA ASP A 297 -6.26 -30.80 17.80
C ASP A 297 -5.80 -29.81 16.72
N ILE A 298 -5.64 -28.54 17.11
CA ILE A 298 -5.35 -27.43 16.19
C ILE A 298 -4.02 -27.59 15.46
N GLN A 299 -2.96 -28.00 16.16
CA GLN A 299 -1.62 -28.11 15.56
C GLN A 299 -1.60 -29.14 14.43
N ALA A 300 -2.21 -30.30 14.65
CA ALA A 300 -2.32 -31.35 13.62
C ALA A 300 -3.21 -30.91 12.45
N ALA A 301 -4.30 -30.18 12.71
CA ALA A 301 -5.17 -29.65 11.67
C ALA A 301 -4.50 -28.57 10.81
N VAL A 302 -3.73 -27.65 11.42
CA VAL A 302 -2.95 -26.65 10.68
C VAL A 302 -1.90 -27.32 9.80
N GLU A 303 -1.16 -28.28 10.34
CA GLU A 303 -0.08 -28.95 9.60
C GLU A 303 -0.59 -29.72 8.38
N GLU A 304 -1.77 -30.32 8.47
CA GLU A 304 -2.34 -31.09 7.36
C GLU A 304 -3.09 -30.22 6.34
N TYR A 305 -3.90 -29.25 6.80
CA TYR A 305 -4.85 -28.55 5.93
C TYR A 305 -4.41 -27.14 5.51
N ILE A 306 -3.52 -26.49 6.28
CA ILE A 306 -3.12 -25.09 6.07
C ILE A 306 -1.66 -24.99 5.66
N SER A 307 -0.74 -25.72 6.31
CA SER A 307 0.70 -25.66 6.01
C SER A 307 1.04 -25.88 4.53
N PRO A 308 0.44 -26.84 3.78
CA PRO A 308 0.70 -26.99 2.35
C PRO A 308 0.32 -25.75 1.53
N LEU A 309 -0.79 -25.10 1.90
CA LEU A 309 -1.24 -23.87 1.26
C LEU A 309 -0.30 -22.70 1.57
N LEU A 310 0.17 -22.58 2.82
CA LEU A 310 1.13 -21.54 3.21
C LEU A 310 2.47 -21.71 2.49
N GLN A 311 2.94 -22.95 2.31
CA GLN A 311 4.14 -23.26 1.54
C GLN A 311 3.99 -22.84 0.07
N ALA A 312 2.83 -23.09 -0.55
CA ALA A 312 2.55 -22.64 -1.91
C ALA A 312 2.49 -21.11 -2.03
N LEU A 313 2.07 -20.41 -0.98
CA LEU A 313 2.00 -18.94 -0.93
C LEU A 313 3.29 -18.26 -0.46
N ALA A 314 4.28 -19.02 0.04
CA ALA A 314 5.53 -18.49 0.57
C ALA A 314 6.32 -17.61 -0.42
N PRO A 315 6.33 -17.88 -1.74
CA PRO A 315 6.95 -16.97 -2.70
C PRO A 315 6.30 -15.57 -2.70
N ILE A 316 5.01 -15.46 -2.32
CA ILE A 316 4.18 -14.25 -2.40
C ILE A 316 4.23 -13.40 -1.12
N SER A 317 4.08 -14.05 0.05
CA SER A 317 4.09 -13.41 1.36
C SER A 317 4.52 -14.40 2.42
N ASN A 318 5.03 -13.88 3.53
CA ASN A 318 5.33 -14.65 4.74
C ASN A 318 4.08 -14.77 5.62
N PHE A 319 3.96 -15.87 6.33
CA PHE A 319 2.83 -16.15 7.22
C PHE A 319 3.32 -16.58 8.60
N THR A 320 2.67 -16.09 9.65
CA THR A 320 2.77 -16.67 11.00
C THR A 320 1.41 -17.20 11.42
N VAL A 321 1.40 -18.21 12.29
CA VAL A 321 0.16 -18.81 12.78
C VAL A 321 0.10 -18.68 14.29
N ASP A 322 -0.95 -18.02 14.77
CA ASP A 322 -1.31 -17.87 16.17
C ASP A 322 -2.59 -18.65 16.45
N THR A 323 -2.72 -19.22 17.66
CA THR A 323 -3.90 -20.00 18.04
C THR A 323 -4.42 -19.54 19.40
N GLN A 324 -5.73 -19.45 19.54
CA GLN A 324 -6.39 -19.03 20.77
C GLN A 324 -7.61 -19.90 21.07
N VAL A 325 -7.88 -20.11 22.36
CA VAL A 325 -9.14 -20.69 22.85
C VAL A 325 -9.76 -19.67 23.80
N GLN A 326 -11.00 -19.28 23.51
CA GLN A 326 -11.79 -18.38 24.35
C GLN A 326 -13.05 -19.09 24.84
N LEU A 327 -13.07 -19.34 26.14
CA LEU A 327 -14.24 -19.87 26.83
C LEU A 327 -15.15 -18.72 27.27
N TYR A 328 -16.43 -19.05 27.47
CA TYR A 328 -17.46 -18.11 27.90
C TYR A 328 -17.61 -16.88 26.99
N ALA A 329 -17.40 -17.08 25.69
CA ALA A 329 -17.67 -16.10 24.64
C ALA A 329 -19.18 -15.98 24.38
N THR A 330 -19.90 -15.34 25.31
CA THR A 330 -21.33 -15.09 25.16
C THR A 330 -21.60 -13.97 24.16
N PHE A 331 -22.80 -13.96 23.59
CA PHE A 331 -23.27 -12.86 22.76
C PHE A 331 -23.28 -11.55 23.54
N SER A 332 -22.92 -10.46 22.86
CA SER A 332 -23.03 -9.12 23.43
C SER A 332 -24.50 -8.82 23.74
N PRO A 333 -24.81 -8.16 24.87
CA PRO A 333 -26.18 -7.76 25.19
C PRO A 333 -26.80 -6.80 24.17
N THR A 334 -25.98 -6.14 23.34
CA THR A 334 -26.43 -5.26 22.25
C THR A 334 -26.57 -5.96 20.90
N ALA A 335 -26.08 -7.20 20.77
CA ALA A 335 -26.19 -7.97 19.53
C ALA A 335 -27.54 -8.73 19.51
N PRO A 336 -28.20 -8.84 18.34
CA PRO A 336 -29.42 -9.61 18.22
C PRO A 336 -29.15 -11.09 18.47
N LEU A 337 -29.99 -11.70 19.31
CA LEU A 337 -29.91 -13.11 19.66
C LEU A 337 -30.35 -14.00 18.48
N PRO A 338 -29.84 -15.24 18.39
CA PRO A 338 -30.30 -16.20 17.39
C PRO A 338 -31.82 -16.42 17.46
N GLU A 339 -32.48 -16.53 16.30
CA GLU A 339 -33.92 -16.82 16.19
C GLU A 339 -34.12 -18.30 15.87
N TYR A 340 -34.96 -19.00 16.63
CA TYR A 340 -35.30 -20.39 16.34
C TYR A 340 -36.27 -20.46 15.16
N ASP A 341 -35.89 -21.20 14.11
CA ASP A 341 -36.74 -21.45 12.94
C ASP A 341 -37.34 -22.86 13.05
N GLU A 342 -38.66 -22.92 13.25
CA GLU A 342 -39.41 -24.18 13.36
C GLU A 342 -39.37 -25.02 12.07
N THR A 343 -39.15 -24.40 10.91
CA THR A 343 -39.14 -25.10 9.62
C THR A 343 -37.87 -25.91 9.39
N GLN A 344 -36.73 -25.41 9.89
CA GLN A 344 -35.43 -26.05 9.75
C GLN A 344 -34.97 -26.76 11.04
N ALA A 345 -35.76 -26.68 12.12
CA ALA A 345 -35.42 -27.16 13.45
C ALA A 345 -34.00 -26.71 13.89
N ALA A 346 -33.66 -25.47 13.56
CA ALA A 346 -32.33 -24.90 13.74
C ALA A 346 -32.41 -23.45 14.22
N TRP A 347 -31.38 -23.01 14.94
CA TRP A 347 -31.21 -21.62 15.32
C TRP A 347 -30.57 -20.85 14.16
N THR A 348 -31.14 -19.69 13.82
CA THR A 348 -30.72 -18.92 12.66
C THR A 348 -30.18 -17.54 13.04
N LEU A 349 -29.09 -17.15 12.37
CA LEU A 349 -28.53 -15.80 12.41
C LEU A 349 -28.92 -15.03 11.16
N LYS A 350 -29.41 -13.80 11.34
CA LYS A 350 -29.71 -12.89 10.23
C LYS A 350 -28.43 -12.43 9.54
N LYS A 351 -28.50 -12.22 8.23
CA LYS A 351 -27.34 -11.90 7.39
C LYS A 351 -26.79 -10.49 7.68
N GLU A 352 -27.68 -9.55 7.95
CA GLU A 352 -27.39 -8.18 8.33
C GLU A 352 -26.61 -8.07 9.64
N ASP A 353 -26.75 -9.05 10.53
CA ASP A 353 -26.18 -9.05 11.87
C ASP A 353 -24.86 -9.83 11.96
N LEU A 354 -24.39 -10.46 10.86
CA LEU A 354 -23.18 -11.30 10.85
C LEU A 354 -21.88 -10.53 11.11
N SER A 355 -21.83 -9.24 10.77
CA SER A 355 -20.69 -8.39 11.15
C SER A 355 -20.76 -7.97 12.62
N ALA A 356 -21.97 -7.84 13.17
CA ALA A 356 -22.19 -7.52 14.58
C ALA A 356 -22.00 -8.75 15.49
N PHE A 357 -22.06 -9.97 14.93
CA PHE A 357 -21.76 -11.21 15.62
C PHE A 357 -20.37 -11.21 16.26
N ILE A 358 -19.38 -10.62 15.59
CA ILE A 358 -18.02 -10.51 16.12
C ILE A 358 -17.92 -9.24 16.95
N ASN A 359 -18.00 -9.40 18.27
CA ASN A 359 -17.78 -8.28 19.17
C ASN A 359 -16.30 -8.14 19.54
N ALA A 360 -15.52 -7.46 18.70
CA ALA A 360 -14.10 -7.19 18.96
C ALA A 360 -13.85 -6.35 20.23
N ALA A 361 -14.87 -5.70 20.80
CA ALA A 361 -14.75 -4.92 22.04
C ALA A 361 -14.91 -5.80 23.30
N GLU A 362 -15.59 -6.94 23.22
CA GLU A 362 -15.82 -7.85 24.36
C GLU A 362 -14.98 -9.14 24.26
N TRP A 363 -14.61 -9.57 23.05
CA TRP A 363 -13.72 -10.71 22.84
C TRP A 363 -12.29 -10.22 22.66
N PRO A 364 -11.38 -10.49 23.62
CA PRO A 364 -9.98 -10.10 23.48
C PRO A 364 -9.34 -10.97 22.39
N LEU A 365 -9.37 -10.47 21.15
CA LEU A 365 -8.59 -11.05 20.07
C LEU A 365 -7.12 -10.84 20.40
N SER A 366 -6.32 -11.90 20.35
CA SER A 366 -4.87 -11.79 20.54
C SER A 366 -4.28 -10.89 19.45
N PRO A 367 -3.75 -9.69 19.79
CA PRO A 367 -3.08 -8.88 18.79
C PRO A 367 -1.79 -9.59 18.42
N SER A 368 -1.61 -9.88 17.14
CA SER A 368 -0.36 -10.48 16.66
C SER A 368 0.80 -9.52 16.91
N ILE A 369 1.93 -10.07 17.36
CA ILE A 369 3.15 -9.30 17.66
C ILE A 369 3.98 -9.26 16.39
N GLY A 370 4.05 -8.11 15.72
CA GLY A 370 4.86 -7.96 14.52
C GLY A 370 4.39 -6.85 13.58
N ASN A 371 5.07 -6.75 12.44
CA ASN A 371 4.65 -5.89 11.33
C ASN A 371 3.73 -6.70 10.41
N GLY A 372 2.55 -6.16 10.12
CA GLY A 372 1.61 -6.76 9.17
C GLY A 372 0.20 -6.88 9.74
N PRO A 373 -0.81 -7.07 8.88
CA PRO A 373 -2.19 -7.23 9.31
C PRO A 373 -2.47 -8.67 9.78
N THR A 374 -3.35 -8.80 10.77
CA THR A 374 -3.85 -10.09 11.26
C THR A 374 -5.13 -10.49 10.53
N ILE A 375 -5.17 -11.72 10.02
CA ILE A 375 -6.36 -12.38 9.47
C ILE A 375 -6.93 -13.31 10.54
N ASN A 376 -8.18 -13.06 10.92
CA ASN A 376 -8.83 -13.80 12.02
C ASN A 376 -9.72 -14.92 11.47
N PHE A 377 -9.49 -16.16 11.89
CA PHE A 377 -10.34 -17.30 11.61
C PHE A 377 -10.99 -17.78 12.91
N ILE A 378 -12.29 -17.51 13.05
CA ILE A 378 -13.05 -17.88 14.24
C ILE A 378 -13.80 -19.18 13.97
N LEU A 379 -13.54 -20.18 14.81
CA LEU A 379 -14.36 -21.36 14.94
C LEU A 379 -15.30 -21.16 16.13
N TYR A 380 -16.59 -20.99 15.87
CA TYR A 380 -17.59 -20.81 16.91
C TYR A 380 -18.39 -22.10 17.10
N VAL A 381 -18.47 -22.57 18.35
CA VAL A 381 -19.29 -23.72 18.74
C VAL A 381 -20.44 -23.21 19.61
N PRO A 382 -21.70 -23.33 19.17
CA PRO A 382 -22.86 -22.84 19.92
C PRO A 382 -23.10 -23.67 21.20
N THR A 383 -23.92 -23.14 22.12
CA THR A 383 -24.40 -23.94 23.25
C THR A 383 -25.23 -25.13 22.76
N PRO A 384 -25.31 -26.22 23.53
CA PRO A 384 -26.18 -27.36 23.20
C PRO A 384 -27.65 -26.97 23.02
N SER A 385 -28.12 -25.96 23.73
CA SER A 385 -29.48 -25.41 23.60
C SER A 385 -29.72 -24.64 22.30
N GLN A 386 -28.65 -24.13 21.67
CA GLN A 386 -28.68 -23.34 20.45
C GLN A 386 -28.07 -24.09 19.24
N SER A 387 -27.92 -25.40 19.36
CA SER A 387 -27.39 -26.27 18.32
C SER A 387 -28.54 -27.04 17.65
N PRO A 388 -28.57 -27.19 16.31
CA PRO A 388 -27.62 -26.63 15.35
C PRO A 388 -27.89 -25.14 15.06
N MET A 389 -26.82 -24.39 14.78
CA MET A 389 -26.88 -22.98 14.39
C MET A 389 -26.47 -22.80 12.91
N LEU A 390 -27.25 -22.01 12.16
CA LEU A 390 -27.09 -21.75 10.73
C LEU A 390 -27.32 -20.28 10.39
N VAL A 391 -26.87 -19.83 9.21
CA VAL A 391 -27.19 -18.51 8.68
C VAL A 391 -28.55 -18.56 7.98
N LYS A 392 -29.47 -17.65 8.36
CA LYS A 392 -30.82 -17.52 7.81
C LYS A 392 -30.77 -17.35 6.28
N GLU A 393 -31.79 -17.87 5.59
CA GLU A 393 -31.95 -17.92 4.12
C GLU A 393 -30.96 -18.83 3.37
N SER A 394 -29.67 -18.76 3.70
CA SER A 394 -28.61 -19.50 3.01
C SER A 394 -28.39 -20.92 3.53
N GLY A 395 -28.76 -21.18 4.80
CA GLY A 395 -28.41 -22.42 5.49
C GLY A 395 -26.88 -22.64 5.63
N ALA A 396 -26.08 -21.60 5.38
CA ALA A 396 -24.62 -21.69 5.41
C ALA A 396 -24.11 -21.75 6.86
N THR A 397 -22.99 -22.43 7.06
CA THR A 397 -22.28 -22.53 8.34
C THR A 397 -21.07 -21.61 8.40
N SER A 398 -20.82 -20.76 7.40
CA SER A 398 -19.65 -19.89 7.39
C SER A 398 -19.88 -18.62 6.58
N TRP A 399 -19.12 -17.57 6.91
CA TRP A 399 -19.08 -16.33 6.14
C TRP A 399 -17.70 -15.66 6.26
N ILE A 400 -17.43 -14.73 5.34
CA ILE A 400 -16.21 -13.91 5.30
C ILE A 400 -16.56 -12.49 5.71
N ILE A 401 -15.75 -11.90 6.58
CA ILE A 401 -15.76 -10.46 6.82
C ILE A 401 -14.63 -9.83 5.98
N PRO A 402 -14.99 -8.97 5.00
CA PRO A 402 -14.03 -8.31 4.11
C PRO A 402 -12.87 -7.66 4.88
N GLN A 403 -11.64 -7.86 4.39
CA GLN A 403 -10.43 -7.25 4.97
C GLN A 403 -10.19 -7.54 6.47
N TRP A 404 -10.80 -8.60 7.00
CA TRP A 404 -10.68 -8.95 8.42
C TRP A 404 -10.44 -10.45 8.63
N GLY A 405 -11.25 -11.31 8.01
CA GLY A 405 -11.19 -12.73 8.35
C GLY A 405 -12.43 -13.53 7.99
N GLY A 406 -12.60 -14.68 8.63
CA GLY A 406 -13.69 -15.61 8.39
C GLY A 406 -14.22 -16.25 9.66
N VAL A 407 -15.49 -16.61 9.65
CA VAL A 407 -16.16 -17.29 10.77
C VAL A 407 -16.76 -18.59 10.27
N PHE A 408 -16.61 -19.65 11.07
CA PHE A 408 -17.21 -20.95 10.85
C PHE A 408 -17.99 -21.39 12.09
N LEU A 409 -19.26 -21.74 11.90
CA LEU A 409 -20.14 -22.34 12.89
C LEU A 409 -19.97 -23.85 12.82
N LEU A 410 -19.34 -24.42 13.85
CA LEU A 410 -19.22 -25.87 13.99
C LEU A 410 -20.32 -26.38 14.90
N ASN A 411 -21.16 -27.26 14.37
CA ASN A 411 -22.21 -27.95 15.10
C ASN A 411 -21.75 -29.39 15.40
N PRO A 412 -21.06 -29.65 16.52
CA PRO A 412 -20.60 -30.99 16.86
C PRO A 412 -21.77 -31.89 17.27
N PRO A 413 -21.63 -33.22 17.12
CA PRO A 413 -22.61 -34.16 17.66
C PRO A 413 -22.65 -34.02 19.19
N LEU A 414 -23.85 -33.79 19.73
CA LEU A 414 -24.06 -33.61 21.16
C LEU A 414 -23.88 -34.95 21.88
N SER A 415 -23.13 -34.94 22.97
CA SER A 415 -22.96 -36.10 23.84
C SER A 415 -24.21 -36.24 24.72
N THR A 416 -24.83 -37.43 24.70
CA THR A 416 -26.03 -37.74 25.51
C THR A 416 -25.71 -38.58 26.74
N VAL A 417 -24.45 -38.60 27.18
CA VAL A 417 -23.95 -39.54 28.20
C VAL A 417 -24.57 -39.32 29.59
N ASN A 418 -25.08 -38.11 29.88
CA ASN A 418 -25.56 -37.72 31.22
C ASN A 418 -27.02 -37.17 31.23
N ASP A 419 -27.90 -37.60 30.32
CA ASP A 419 -29.28 -37.09 30.13
C ASP A 419 -29.43 -35.60 29.75
N ASN A 420 -28.37 -34.79 29.91
CA ASN A 420 -28.27 -33.43 29.40
C ASN A 420 -27.38 -33.42 28.14
N PRO A 421 -27.86 -32.87 27.02
CA PRO A 421 -27.03 -32.71 25.82
C PRO A 421 -25.88 -31.75 26.13
N SER A 422 -24.64 -32.24 25.99
CA SER A 422 -23.43 -31.42 26.15
C SER A 422 -22.57 -31.44 24.89
N ASN A 423 -21.76 -30.39 24.70
CA ASN A 423 -20.76 -30.39 23.64
C ASN A 423 -19.63 -31.38 23.99
N PRO A 424 -18.89 -31.91 23.01
CA PRO A 424 -17.69 -32.67 23.30
C PRO A 424 -16.65 -31.78 23.98
N ALA A 425 -15.99 -32.28 25.03
CA ALA A 425 -14.94 -31.54 25.73
C ALA A 425 -13.71 -31.24 24.85
N HIS A 426 -13.46 -32.11 23.86
CA HIS A 426 -12.31 -32.05 22.96
C HIS A 426 -12.75 -32.22 21.49
N LEU A 427 -12.23 -31.37 20.60
CA LEU A 427 -12.47 -31.47 19.16
C LEU A 427 -11.31 -32.19 18.45
N SER A 428 -11.60 -33.36 17.88
CA SER A 428 -10.61 -34.10 17.09
C SER A 428 -10.31 -33.43 15.76
N LYS A 429 -9.17 -33.79 15.16
CA LYS A 429 -8.75 -33.31 13.84
C LYS A 429 -9.82 -33.52 12.75
N GLU A 430 -10.54 -34.64 12.77
CA GLU A 430 -11.58 -34.95 11.79
C GLU A 430 -12.78 -34.01 11.91
N ALA A 431 -13.14 -33.61 13.14
CA ALA A 431 -14.21 -32.65 13.38
C ALA A 431 -13.84 -31.25 12.85
N LEU A 432 -12.55 -30.90 12.85
CA LEU A 432 -12.04 -29.63 12.34
C LEU A 432 -11.93 -29.58 10.81
N ARG A 433 -11.94 -30.72 10.12
CA ARG A 433 -11.70 -30.82 8.66
C ARG A 433 -12.56 -29.87 7.84
N ALA A 434 -13.87 -29.83 8.08
CA ALA A 434 -14.78 -28.97 7.32
C ALA A 434 -14.49 -27.47 7.53
N ALA A 435 -14.17 -27.08 8.76
CA ALA A 435 -13.83 -25.71 9.11
C ALA A 435 -12.51 -25.28 8.44
N PHE A 436 -11.47 -26.12 8.52
CA PHE A 436 -10.15 -25.80 7.97
C PHE A 436 -10.13 -25.75 6.44
N LEU A 437 -10.83 -26.68 5.78
CA LEU A 437 -11.01 -26.58 4.32
C LEU A 437 -11.74 -25.30 3.91
N THR A 438 -12.72 -24.87 4.71
CA THR A 438 -13.41 -23.60 4.47
C THR A 438 -12.46 -22.42 4.68
N PHE A 439 -11.69 -22.41 5.77
CA PHE A 439 -10.69 -21.36 6.05
C PHE A 439 -9.63 -21.27 4.94
N SER A 440 -9.18 -22.38 4.35
CA SER A 440 -8.27 -22.36 3.19
C SER A 440 -8.85 -21.59 1.99
N HIS A 441 -10.13 -21.79 1.67
CA HIS A 441 -10.81 -21.06 0.60
C HIS A 441 -11.02 -19.58 0.95
N GLN A 442 -11.37 -19.30 2.20
CA GLN A 442 -11.54 -17.94 2.69
C GLN A 442 -10.21 -17.18 2.69
N LEU A 443 -9.09 -17.83 3.05
CA LEU A 443 -7.75 -17.28 2.98
C LEU A 443 -7.39 -16.87 1.55
N LEU A 444 -7.58 -17.77 0.58
CA LEU A 444 -7.36 -17.45 -0.84
C LEU A 444 -8.19 -16.24 -1.30
N THR A 445 -9.45 -16.17 -0.85
CA THR A 445 -10.36 -15.05 -1.16
C THR A 445 -9.89 -13.74 -0.55
N LEU A 446 -9.46 -13.75 0.72
CA LEU A 446 -8.95 -12.58 1.45
C LEU A 446 -7.60 -12.11 0.88
N LEU A 447 -6.77 -13.02 0.38
CA LEU A 447 -5.55 -12.68 -0.35
C LEU A 447 -5.82 -12.20 -1.79
N GLY A 448 -7.07 -12.22 -2.25
CA GLY A 448 -7.46 -11.72 -3.57
C GLY A 448 -7.09 -12.64 -4.73
N VAL A 449 -6.89 -13.93 -4.46
CA VAL A 449 -6.58 -14.94 -5.49
C VAL A 449 -7.77 -15.01 -6.46
N PRO A 450 -7.53 -15.07 -7.80
CA PRO A 450 -8.60 -15.27 -8.78
C PRO A 450 -9.43 -16.52 -8.50
N THR A 451 -10.62 -16.60 -9.10
CA THR A 451 -11.49 -17.78 -8.96
C THR A 451 -11.34 -18.74 -10.13
N THR A 452 -10.86 -18.26 -11.27
CA THR A 452 -10.64 -19.05 -12.48
C THR A 452 -9.22 -18.87 -13.00
N PRO A 453 -8.63 -19.91 -13.61
CA PRO A 453 -9.12 -21.30 -13.73
C PRO A 453 -9.03 -22.09 -12.41
N THR A 454 -9.52 -23.33 -12.39
CA THR A 454 -9.60 -24.16 -11.17
C THR A 454 -8.24 -24.48 -10.54
N SER A 455 -7.21 -24.65 -11.35
CA SER A 455 -5.87 -25.04 -10.94
C SER A 455 -5.24 -24.01 -9.99
N LEU A 456 -4.87 -24.43 -8.77
CA LEU A 456 -4.29 -23.53 -7.77
C LEU A 456 -2.95 -22.92 -8.23
N PRO A 457 -1.98 -23.67 -8.78
CA PRO A 457 -0.70 -23.09 -9.19
C PRO A 457 -0.84 -21.97 -10.23
N PHE A 458 -1.73 -22.14 -11.21
CA PHE A 458 -2.00 -21.09 -12.20
C PHE A 458 -2.54 -19.82 -11.55
N ARG A 459 -3.50 -19.96 -10.62
CA ARG A 459 -4.07 -18.82 -9.89
C ARG A 459 -3.04 -18.10 -9.04
N LEU A 460 -2.09 -18.82 -8.46
CA LEU A 460 -0.98 -18.24 -7.70
C LEU A 460 -0.02 -17.47 -8.62
N GLN A 461 0.30 -18.00 -9.80
CA GLN A 461 1.10 -17.28 -10.79
C GLN A 461 0.40 -16.00 -11.27
N THR A 462 -0.92 -16.04 -11.49
CA THR A 462 -1.71 -14.84 -11.79
C THR A 462 -1.65 -13.84 -10.63
N LEU A 463 -1.73 -14.31 -9.38
CA LEU A 463 -1.62 -13.45 -8.21
C LEU A 463 -0.26 -12.76 -8.13
N ILE A 464 0.85 -13.47 -8.40
CA ILE A 464 2.20 -12.89 -8.44
C ILE A 464 2.27 -11.70 -9.40
N ARG A 465 1.72 -11.86 -10.61
CA ARG A 465 1.69 -10.81 -11.64
C ARG A 465 0.85 -9.62 -11.22
N ILE A 466 -0.34 -9.88 -10.67
CA ILE A 466 -1.23 -8.85 -10.11
C ILE A 466 -0.52 -8.08 -8.98
N ARG A 467 0.14 -8.77 -8.06
CA ARG A 467 0.84 -8.15 -6.92
C ARG A 467 2.05 -7.34 -7.37
N ALA A 468 2.85 -7.85 -8.31
CA ALA A 468 3.98 -7.11 -8.87
C ALA A 468 3.53 -5.79 -9.50
N ALA A 469 2.45 -5.82 -10.28
CA ALA A 469 1.85 -4.63 -10.88
C ALA A 469 1.34 -3.64 -9.81
N THR A 470 0.56 -4.15 -8.85
CA THR A 470 -0.06 -3.33 -7.80
C THR A 470 0.99 -2.64 -6.92
N LEU A 471 2.05 -3.35 -6.54
CA LEU A 471 3.12 -2.80 -5.71
C LEU A 471 3.96 -1.78 -6.47
N LEU A 472 4.28 -2.04 -7.74
CA LEU A 472 4.99 -1.08 -8.59
C LEU A 472 4.20 0.23 -8.72
N LEU A 473 2.90 0.14 -8.98
CA LEU A 473 2.03 1.33 -9.10
C LEU A 473 1.85 2.05 -7.76
N SER A 474 1.69 1.30 -6.66
CA SER A 474 1.59 1.86 -5.31
C SER A 474 2.84 2.62 -4.91
N ALA A 475 4.02 2.00 -5.04
CA ALA A 475 5.30 2.63 -4.73
C ALA A 475 5.55 3.88 -5.60
N SER A 476 5.23 3.82 -6.89
CA SER A 476 5.35 4.98 -7.79
C SER A 476 4.43 6.13 -7.37
N SER A 477 3.18 5.83 -6.99
CA SER A 477 2.22 6.81 -6.48
C SER A 477 2.66 7.44 -5.15
N THR A 478 3.21 6.63 -4.25
CA THR A 478 3.79 7.09 -2.97
C THR A 478 4.97 8.04 -3.22
N MET A 479 5.85 7.75 -4.19
CA MET A 479 6.92 8.66 -4.59
C MET A 479 6.39 9.98 -5.16
N GLY A 480 5.37 9.95 -6.01
CA GLY A 480 4.73 11.18 -6.50
C GLY A 480 4.11 12.01 -5.37
N SER A 481 3.47 11.35 -4.42
CA SER A 481 2.89 12.00 -3.24
C SER A 481 3.97 12.62 -2.34
N LEU A 482 5.09 11.92 -2.13
CA LEU A 482 6.24 12.43 -1.39
C LEU A 482 6.87 13.64 -2.09
N ALA A 483 6.98 13.62 -3.42
CA ALA A 483 7.50 14.75 -4.20
C ALA A 483 6.62 15.99 -4.03
N ARG A 484 5.30 15.85 -4.20
CA ARG A 484 4.32 16.94 -4.03
C ARG A 484 4.30 17.48 -2.59
N LEU A 485 4.39 16.61 -1.59
CA LEU A 485 4.52 17.00 -0.18
C LEU A 485 5.79 17.84 0.05
N THR A 486 6.89 17.38 -0.52
CA THR A 486 8.20 18.01 -0.41
C THR A 486 8.24 19.39 -1.09
N GLU A 487 7.53 19.58 -2.20
CA GLU A 487 7.40 20.87 -2.88
C GLU A 487 6.48 21.83 -2.13
N SER A 488 5.34 21.33 -1.63
CA SER A 488 4.32 22.15 -0.94
C SER A 488 4.77 22.63 0.44
N LEU A 489 5.65 21.90 1.11
CA LEU A 489 6.09 22.20 2.48
C LEU A 489 7.61 22.33 2.55
N PRO A 490 8.17 23.49 2.15
CA PRO A 490 9.62 23.71 2.07
C PRO A 490 10.32 23.69 3.43
N SER A 491 9.57 23.84 4.53
CA SER A 491 10.08 23.83 5.91
C SER A 491 10.18 22.44 6.54
N ILE A 492 9.82 21.36 5.81
CA ILE A 492 9.97 19.99 6.32
C ILE A 492 11.46 19.56 6.26
N PRO A 493 12.02 19.00 7.36
CA PRO A 493 13.34 18.39 7.31
C PRO A 493 13.32 17.15 6.42
N ILE A 494 14.35 16.98 5.59
CA ILE A 494 14.54 15.75 4.81
C ILE A 494 15.86 15.13 5.24
N PRO A 495 15.82 14.07 6.07
CA PRO A 495 17.03 13.43 6.55
C PRO A 495 17.70 12.58 5.45
N ALA A 496 18.96 12.21 5.66
CA ALA A 496 19.75 11.47 4.65
C ALA A 496 19.24 10.05 4.41
N ASN A 497 18.63 9.40 5.41
CA ASN A 497 17.99 8.10 5.27
C ASN A 497 16.79 8.16 4.30
N VAL A 498 15.98 9.22 4.33
CA VAL A 498 14.88 9.40 3.36
C VAL A 498 15.41 9.49 1.94
N ALA A 499 16.49 10.24 1.71
CA ALA A 499 17.11 10.31 0.39
C ALA A 499 17.68 8.94 -0.07
N ALA A 500 18.29 8.18 0.84
CA ALA A 500 18.76 6.83 0.56
C ALA A 500 17.58 5.89 0.20
N SER A 501 16.51 5.90 0.99
CA SER A 501 15.29 5.12 0.73
C SER A 501 14.65 5.50 -0.61
N VAL A 502 14.53 6.80 -0.94
CA VAL A 502 14.03 7.25 -2.25
C VAL A 502 14.90 6.73 -3.39
N SER A 503 16.23 6.80 -3.25
CA SER A 503 17.14 6.26 -4.29
C SER A 503 17.01 4.74 -4.46
N ALA A 504 16.84 4.01 -3.35
CA ALA A 504 16.62 2.58 -3.35
C ALA A 504 15.28 2.25 -4.03
N THR A 505 14.20 2.94 -3.68
CA THR A 505 12.89 2.81 -4.31
C THR A 505 12.96 2.99 -5.83
N LEU A 506 13.58 4.06 -6.31
CA LEU A 506 13.68 4.33 -7.76
C LEU A 506 14.49 3.25 -8.49
N SER A 507 15.59 2.78 -7.88
CA SER A 507 16.40 1.69 -8.45
C SER A 507 15.61 0.38 -8.53
N HIS A 508 14.85 0.03 -7.49
CA HIS A 508 14.05 -1.18 -7.45
C HIS A 508 12.80 -1.10 -8.31
N LEU A 509 12.18 0.08 -8.47
CA LEU A 509 11.13 0.34 -9.45
C LEU A 509 11.63 0.09 -10.87
N THR A 510 12.83 0.57 -11.20
CA THR A 510 13.47 0.33 -12.49
C THR A 510 13.68 -1.16 -12.73
N SER A 511 14.29 -1.86 -11.77
CA SER A 511 14.50 -3.31 -11.83
C SER A 511 13.18 -4.07 -11.97
N ALA A 512 12.16 -3.76 -11.17
CA ALA A 512 10.83 -4.37 -11.26
C ALA A 512 10.21 -4.18 -12.65
N CYS A 513 10.30 -2.97 -13.22
CA CYS A 513 9.82 -2.68 -14.56
C CYS A 513 10.53 -3.52 -15.63
N THR A 514 11.86 -3.64 -15.55
CA THR A 514 12.64 -4.47 -16.49
C THR A 514 12.28 -5.95 -16.35
N HIS A 515 12.15 -6.46 -15.12
CA HIS A 515 11.77 -7.85 -14.86
C HIS A 515 10.37 -8.17 -15.37
N LEU A 516 9.39 -7.27 -15.22
CA LEU A 516 8.06 -7.42 -15.84
C LEU A 516 8.16 -7.53 -17.36
N ARG A 517 8.92 -6.63 -17.98
CA ARG A 517 9.13 -6.62 -19.44
C ARG A 517 9.84 -7.87 -19.95
N ASP A 518 10.73 -8.45 -19.15
CA ASP A 518 11.44 -9.69 -19.48
C ASP A 518 10.60 -10.96 -19.22
N GLY A 519 9.43 -10.84 -18.60
CA GLY A 519 8.61 -11.99 -18.19
C GLY A 519 9.14 -12.73 -16.96
N ARG A 520 9.96 -12.09 -16.13
CA ARG A 520 10.48 -12.62 -14.85
C ARG A 520 9.64 -12.09 -13.69
N PHE A 521 8.47 -12.68 -13.47
CA PHE A 521 7.45 -12.14 -12.59
C PHE A 521 7.78 -12.30 -11.10
N GLU A 522 8.46 -13.38 -10.73
CA GLU A 522 8.91 -13.59 -9.34
C GLU A 522 9.96 -12.54 -8.94
N ALA A 523 10.96 -12.32 -9.81
CA ALA A 523 12.00 -11.31 -9.61
C ALA A 523 11.42 -9.88 -9.66
N ALA A 524 10.39 -9.66 -10.48
CA ALA A 524 9.66 -8.40 -10.52
C ALA A 524 8.93 -8.15 -9.21
N LEU A 525 8.23 -9.15 -8.68
CA LEU A 525 7.51 -9.07 -7.42
C LEU A 525 8.48 -8.80 -6.25
N ALA A 526 9.61 -9.52 -6.18
CA ALA A 526 10.64 -9.28 -5.17
C ALA A 526 11.18 -7.85 -5.21
N SER A 527 11.49 -7.32 -6.40
CA SER A 527 11.97 -5.94 -6.54
C SER A 527 10.88 -4.92 -6.20
N ALA A 528 9.63 -5.17 -6.61
CA ALA A 528 8.50 -4.29 -6.32
C ALA A 528 8.19 -4.22 -4.82
N ARG A 529 8.35 -5.31 -4.06
CA ARG A 529 8.21 -5.31 -2.59
C ARG A 529 9.21 -4.37 -1.93
N VAL A 530 10.50 -4.51 -2.27
CA VAL A 530 11.55 -3.66 -1.69
C VAL A 530 11.30 -2.19 -2.03
N ALA A 531 10.89 -1.91 -3.28
CA ALA A 531 10.54 -0.55 -3.70
C ALA A 531 9.41 0.04 -2.85
N GLU A 532 8.36 -0.75 -2.62
CA GLU A 532 7.22 -0.34 -1.81
C GLU A 532 7.63 -0.09 -0.35
N THR A 533 8.34 -1.03 0.27
CA THR A 533 8.70 -0.92 1.69
C THR A 533 9.59 0.29 1.95
N GLU A 534 10.57 0.56 1.07
CA GLU A 534 11.41 1.76 1.18
C GLU A 534 10.62 3.03 0.82
N ALA A 535 9.61 2.95 -0.05
CA ALA A 535 8.73 4.07 -0.35
C ALA A 535 7.90 4.47 0.87
N GLU A 536 7.22 3.51 1.51
CA GLU A 536 6.45 3.75 2.73
C GLU A 536 7.35 4.22 3.88
N ARG A 537 8.52 3.60 4.06
CA ARG A 537 9.51 4.00 5.05
C ARG A 537 9.92 5.46 4.88
N SER A 538 10.19 5.89 3.66
CA SER A 538 10.57 7.28 3.37
C SER A 538 9.41 8.26 3.58
N PHE A 539 8.18 7.87 3.25
CA PHE A 539 6.98 8.71 3.37
C PHE A 539 6.53 8.88 4.83
N PHE A 540 6.63 7.81 5.63
CA PHE A 540 6.23 7.79 7.05
C PHE A 540 7.39 8.00 8.02
N GLU A 541 8.53 8.52 7.55
CA GLU A 541 9.68 8.80 8.39
C GLU A 541 9.30 9.77 9.53
N LYS A 542 9.47 9.32 10.79
CA LYS A 542 9.02 10.01 12.00
C LYS A 542 9.53 11.46 12.11
N THR A 543 10.73 11.73 11.59
CA THR A 543 11.37 13.05 11.67
C THR A 543 10.74 14.07 10.71
N MET A 544 10.16 13.64 9.59
CA MET A 544 9.47 14.51 8.64
C MET A 544 8.14 15.04 9.22
N VAL A 545 7.42 14.18 9.95
CA VAL A 545 6.12 14.54 10.56
C VAL A 545 6.30 15.37 11.84
N GLY A 546 7.34 15.08 12.64
CA GLY A 546 7.53 15.69 13.96
C GLY A 546 7.96 17.17 13.98
N GLN A 547 8.53 17.71 12.90
CA GLN A 547 9.08 19.08 12.86
C GLN A 547 8.23 20.12 12.11
N MET A 548 7.05 19.75 11.62
CA MET A 548 6.08 20.70 11.04
C MET A 548 5.64 21.80 12.02
N TYR A 549 5.89 21.63 13.32
CA TYR A 549 5.37 22.49 14.38
C TYR A 549 6.10 23.82 14.62
N PHE A 550 7.19 24.13 13.87
CA PHE A 550 7.93 25.38 14.05
C PHE A 550 8.01 26.23 12.76
N PRO A 551 6.91 26.95 12.42
CA PRO A 551 6.92 27.98 11.40
C PRO A 551 8.02 29.03 11.62
N ASP A 552 8.53 29.63 10.55
CA ASP A 552 9.59 30.63 10.63
C ASP A 552 9.14 31.88 11.41
N GLU A 553 7.83 32.19 11.46
CA GLU A 553 7.31 33.28 12.29
C GLU A 553 7.56 33.04 13.79
N HIS A 554 7.45 31.79 14.24
CA HIS A 554 7.72 31.42 15.63
C HIS A 554 9.21 31.48 15.96
N LYS A 555 10.10 31.18 15.00
CA LYS A 555 11.55 31.41 15.19
C LYS A 555 11.81 32.89 15.44
N VAL A 556 11.26 33.78 14.61
CA VAL A 556 11.45 35.23 14.77
C VAL A 556 10.86 35.73 16.09
N ALA A 557 9.67 35.26 16.48
CA ALA A 557 9.02 35.66 17.72
C ALA A 557 9.83 35.28 18.98
N VAL A 558 10.57 34.18 18.95
CA VAL A 558 11.46 33.77 20.06
C VAL A 558 12.73 34.62 20.12
N TYR A 559 13.28 35.02 18.97
CA TYR A 559 14.52 35.82 18.93
C TYR A 559 14.30 37.33 19.08
N LEU A 560 13.11 37.84 18.77
CA LEU A 560 12.80 39.29 18.82
C LEU A 560 13.01 39.93 20.21
N PRO A 561 12.61 39.32 21.34
CA PRO A 561 12.84 39.90 22.67
C PRO A 561 14.32 39.97 23.06
N LEU A 562 15.15 39.04 22.57
CA LEU A 562 16.59 39.02 22.83
C LEU A 562 17.35 40.02 21.95
N LEU A 563 16.98 40.12 20.67
CA LEU A 563 17.67 40.96 19.69
C LEU A 563 17.16 42.40 19.67
N GLY A 564 15.91 42.67 20.05
CA GLY A 564 15.31 44.01 20.01
C GLY A 564 16.07 45.07 20.83
N PRO A 565 16.36 44.83 22.12
CA PRO A 565 17.06 45.79 22.99
C PRO A 565 18.48 46.12 22.52
N VAL A 566 19.16 45.17 21.87
CA VAL A 566 20.53 45.36 21.35
C VAL A 566 20.49 45.95 19.93
N GLY A 567 19.56 45.50 19.10
CA GLY A 567 19.45 45.87 17.69
C GLY A 567 18.95 47.29 17.46
N VAL A 568 17.94 47.75 18.23
CA VAL A 568 17.36 49.09 18.05
C VAL A 568 18.39 50.21 18.26
N PRO A 569 19.20 50.24 19.34
CA PRO A 569 20.24 51.25 19.52
C PRO A 569 21.32 51.20 18.43
N LEU A 570 21.70 50.01 17.96
CA LEU A 570 22.70 49.81 16.90
C LEU A 570 22.22 50.32 15.53
N LEU A 571 20.96 50.08 15.18
CA LEU A 571 20.32 50.59 13.97
C LEU A 571 20.20 52.11 14.00
N VAL A 572 19.73 52.68 15.12
CA VAL A 572 19.64 54.13 15.29
C VAL A 572 21.02 54.77 15.24
N GLY A 573 22.03 54.12 15.83
CA GLY A 573 23.44 54.54 15.78
C GLY A 573 23.99 54.56 14.35
N LEU A 574 23.75 53.49 13.58
CA LEU A 574 24.17 53.38 12.18
C LEU A 574 23.49 54.44 11.30
N LEU A 575 22.16 54.61 11.42
CA LEU A 575 21.40 55.57 10.63
C LEU A 575 21.85 57.02 10.88
N LYS A 576 22.15 57.38 12.13
CA LYS A 576 22.66 58.72 12.46
C LYS A 576 24.03 58.97 11.81
N GLU A 577 24.91 57.98 11.84
CA GLU A 577 26.27 58.11 11.31
C GLU A 577 26.27 58.10 9.77
N VAL A 578 25.43 57.29 9.13
CA VAL A 578 25.22 57.31 7.67
C VAL A 578 24.63 58.64 7.21
N LYS A 579 23.61 59.17 7.89
CA LYS A 579 23.07 60.51 7.57
C LYS A 579 24.13 61.59 7.70
N ARG A 580 25.02 61.52 8.71
CA ARG A 580 26.10 62.48 8.86
C ARG A 580 27.14 62.36 7.75
N LEU A 581 27.55 61.15 7.39
CA LEU A 581 28.45 60.92 6.26
C LEU A 581 27.87 61.45 4.95
N VAL A 582 26.57 61.24 4.69
CA VAL A 582 25.88 61.78 3.51
C VAL A 582 25.83 63.31 3.54
N ALA A 583 25.59 63.92 4.70
CA ALA A 583 25.61 65.37 4.87
C ALA A 583 27.02 65.95 4.67
N GLU A 584 28.06 65.32 5.21
CA GLU A 584 29.46 65.69 4.99
C GLU A 584 29.85 65.53 3.51
N TRP A 585 29.36 64.50 2.83
CA TRP A 585 29.62 64.26 1.41
C TRP A 585 28.91 65.29 0.52
N LYS A 586 27.67 65.67 0.85
CA LYS A 586 26.94 66.76 0.18
C LYS A 586 27.60 68.12 0.41
N ALA A 587 28.07 68.40 1.63
CA ALA A 587 28.80 69.63 1.93
C ALA A 587 30.13 69.70 1.15
N ARG A 588 30.88 68.58 1.07
CA ARG A 588 32.10 68.51 0.26
C ARG A 588 31.84 68.64 -1.25
N ARG A 589 30.68 68.21 -1.75
CA ARG A 589 30.27 68.45 -3.14
C ARG A 589 29.88 69.90 -3.39
N ALA A 590 29.18 70.55 -2.46
CA ALA A 590 28.78 71.97 -2.57
C ALA A 590 29.96 72.96 -2.45
N ILE A 591 31.08 72.54 -1.85
CA ILE A 591 32.33 73.33 -1.79
C ILE A 591 33.16 73.15 -3.08
N ARG A 592 32.83 72.16 -3.92
CA ARG A 592 33.56 71.82 -5.16
C ARG A 592 32.84 72.25 -6.45
N SER A 593 31.61 72.75 -6.34
CA SER A 593 30.87 73.49 -7.37
C SER A 593 31.02 74.98 -7.11
#